data_AF-A0A1F8MW20-F1
#
_entry.id   AF-A0A1F8MW20-F1
#
_cell.length_a   1.000
_cell.length_b   1.000
_cell.length_c   1.000
_cell.angle_alpha   90.00
_cell.angle_beta   90.00
_cell.angle_gamma   90.00
#
_symmetry.space_group_name_H-M   'P 1'
#
loop_
_entity.id
_entity.type
_entity.pdbx_description
1 polymer ?
#
loop_
_entity_poly.entity_id
_entity_poly.type
_entity_poly.pdbx_seq_one_letter_code
_entity_poly.pdbx_strand_id
1 'polypeptide(L)'
;MKLFRGKQKGFSLIELLVAIPIAGLVVAAATGAIIQLLNVNDINASTMAIRQVQTAGSWVSRDGVQAQSTSGIGTVGTGMPFTLTWSFWDTGASPPVNETHQVTYSLVDMPSGSLKQVQRHEIVTDANGAVTSDTTIFVAKYVDGSAISCQWAWETDPAPAHYSSTTFIFTVTAVVGSETESRSYQIRPRSLV
;
A
#
# COMPACT_ATOMS: atom_id res chain seq x y z
N MET A 1 51.74 -33.05 -38.37
CA MET A 1 51.02 -31.92 -37.73
C MET A 1 50.99 -30.74 -38.70
N LYS A 2 49.81 -30.41 -39.26
CA LYS A 2 49.59 -29.23 -40.12
C LYS A 2 49.23 -28.05 -39.20
N LEU A 3 50.09 -27.04 -39.13
CA LEU A 3 49.79 -25.77 -38.44
C LEU A 3 49.23 -24.76 -39.45
N PHE A 4 48.08 -24.20 -39.13
CA PHE A 4 47.41 -23.13 -39.87
C PHE A 4 48.28 -21.87 -39.91
N ARG A 5 48.98 -21.63 -41.03
CA ARG A 5 49.50 -20.29 -41.38
C ARG A 5 48.43 -19.55 -42.18
N GLY A 6 47.60 -18.79 -41.49
CA GLY A 6 46.63 -17.88 -42.10
C GLY A 6 47.35 -16.69 -42.75
N LYS A 7 47.01 -16.40 -44.01
CA LYS A 7 47.49 -15.21 -44.74
C LYS A 7 46.88 -13.95 -44.12
N GLN A 8 47.68 -13.10 -43.48
CA GLN A 8 47.25 -11.76 -43.08
C GLN A 8 47.13 -10.89 -44.35
N LYS A 9 45.89 -10.62 -44.78
CA LYS A 9 45.59 -9.58 -45.78
C LYS A 9 45.29 -8.29 -45.01
N GLY A 10 45.97 -7.19 -45.35
CA GLY A 10 45.71 -5.89 -44.75
C GLY A 10 44.26 -5.45 -44.99
N PHE A 11 43.67 -4.78 -44.00
CA PHE A 11 42.29 -4.28 -44.06
C PHE A 11 42.11 -3.32 -45.25
N SER A 12 41.06 -3.53 -46.03
CA SER A 12 40.69 -2.63 -47.12
C SER A 12 39.91 -1.43 -46.58
N LEU A 13 40.08 -0.25 -47.20
CA LEU A 13 39.41 0.98 -46.81
C LEU A 13 37.88 0.86 -46.91
N ILE A 14 37.37 0.05 -47.86
CA ILE A 14 35.94 -0.26 -47.99
C ILE A 14 35.42 -1.14 -46.85
N GLU A 15 36.24 -2.04 -46.33
CA GLU A 15 35.87 -2.95 -45.25
C GLU A 15 35.72 -2.19 -43.94
N LEU A 16 36.59 -1.20 -43.70
CA LEU A 16 36.48 -0.28 -42.58
C LEU A 16 35.21 0.60 -42.67
N LEU A 17 34.91 1.09 -43.88
CA LEU A 17 33.76 1.97 -44.14
C LEU A 17 32.41 1.25 -43.90
N VAL A 18 32.38 -0.07 -44.05
CA VAL A 18 31.20 -0.90 -43.73
C VAL A 18 31.20 -1.36 -42.26
N ALA A 19 32.36 -1.70 -41.70
CA ALA A 19 32.45 -2.22 -40.34
C ALA A 19 32.11 -1.18 -39.26
N ILE A 20 32.58 0.07 -39.42
CA ILE A 20 32.32 1.16 -38.46
C ILE A 20 30.82 1.42 -38.22
N PRO A 21 29.98 1.63 -39.26
CA PRO A 21 28.55 1.88 -39.05
C PRO A 21 27.82 0.67 -38.46
N ILE A 22 28.21 -0.56 -38.84
CA ILE A 22 27.63 -1.78 -38.24
C ILE A 22 27.97 -1.85 -36.74
N ALA A 23 29.23 -1.61 -36.37
CA ALA A 23 29.64 -1.57 -34.97
C ALA A 23 28.89 -0.47 -34.19
N GLY A 24 28.72 0.70 -34.79
CA GLY A 24 27.93 1.80 -34.21
C GLY A 24 26.47 1.41 -33.94
N LEU A 25 25.82 0.72 -34.89
CA LEU A 25 24.45 0.22 -34.72
C LEU A 25 24.35 -0.83 -33.60
N VAL A 26 25.31 -1.75 -33.51
CA VAL A 26 25.33 -2.77 -32.45
C VAL A 26 25.50 -2.13 -31.08
N VAL A 27 26.41 -1.15 -30.94
CA VAL A 27 26.60 -0.42 -29.69
C VAL A 27 25.34 0.36 -29.32
N ALA A 28 24.72 1.07 -30.27
CA ALA A 28 23.48 1.80 -30.01
C ALA A 28 22.33 0.89 -29.55
N ALA A 29 22.16 -0.27 -30.20
CA ALA A 29 21.17 -1.26 -29.79
C ALA A 29 21.44 -1.82 -28.38
N ALA A 30 22.70 -2.13 -28.07
CA ALA A 30 23.10 -2.59 -26.74
C ALA A 30 22.86 -1.53 -25.66
N THR A 31 23.22 -0.27 -25.92
CA THR A 31 22.96 0.86 -25.01
C THR A 31 21.45 1.05 -24.79
N GLY A 32 20.64 0.98 -25.84
CA GLY A 32 19.18 1.06 -25.72
C GLY A 32 18.59 -0.05 -24.83
N ALA A 33 19.08 -1.28 -24.96
CA ALA A 33 18.66 -2.40 -24.11
C ALA A 33 19.07 -2.21 -22.64
N ILE A 34 20.27 -1.67 -22.38
CA ILE A 34 20.73 -1.38 -21.01
C ILE A 34 19.87 -0.30 -20.36
N ILE A 35 19.56 0.79 -21.08
CA ILE A 35 18.70 1.86 -20.57
C ILE A 35 17.29 1.32 -20.25
N GLN A 36 16.74 0.45 -21.10
CA GLN A 36 15.45 -0.20 -20.83
C GLN A 36 15.49 -1.01 -19.53
N LEU A 37 16.54 -1.79 -19.28
CA LEU A 37 16.66 -2.58 -18.05
C LEU A 37 16.77 -1.70 -16.80
N LEU A 38 17.44 -0.55 -16.87
CA LEU A 38 17.53 0.38 -15.75
C LEU A 38 16.16 0.96 -15.41
N ASN A 39 15.39 1.38 -16.42
CA ASN A 39 14.06 1.99 -16.22
C ASN A 39 12.99 0.99 -15.72
N VAL A 40 13.17 -0.32 -15.93
CA VAL A 40 12.23 -1.35 -15.44
C VAL A 40 12.17 -1.37 -13.91
N ASN A 41 13.27 -1.07 -13.22
CA ASN A 41 13.31 -1.05 -11.75
C ASN A 41 12.46 0.07 -11.17
N ASP A 42 12.49 1.26 -11.76
CA ASP A 42 11.71 2.42 -11.29
C ASP A 42 10.20 2.21 -11.53
N ILE A 43 9.84 1.64 -12.69
CA ILE A 43 8.44 1.27 -12.98
C ILE A 43 7.92 0.24 -11.97
N ASN A 44 8.77 -0.72 -11.59
CA ASN A 44 8.42 -1.72 -10.60
C ASN A 44 8.24 -1.08 -9.21
N ALA A 45 9.13 -0.17 -8.83
CA ALA A 45 9.07 0.54 -7.55
C ALA A 45 7.80 1.40 -7.43
N SER A 46 7.49 2.21 -8.46
CA SER A 46 6.27 3.02 -8.52
C SER A 46 5.01 2.14 -8.46
N THR A 47 4.96 1.08 -9.26
CA THR A 47 3.82 0.12 -9.24
C THR A 47 3.66 -0.52 -7.86
N MET A 48 4.75 -0.85 -7.19
CA MET A 48 4.71 -1.37 -5.83
C MET A 48 4.17 -0.34 -4.84
N ALA A 49 4.66 0.91 -4.86
CA ALA A 49 4.19 1.98 -3.98
C ALA A 49 2.67 2.23 -4.14
N ILE A 50 2.19 2.29 -5.39
CA ILE A 50 0.75 2.40 -5.71
C ILE A 50 -0.04 1.23 -5.10
N ARG A 51 0.46 -0.01 -5.24
CA ARG A 51 -0.22 -1.19 -4.67
C ARG A 51 -0.29 -1.12 -3.15
N GLN A 52 0.76 -0.65 -2.47
CA GLN A 52 0.76 -0.55 -1.00
C GLN A 52 -0.35 0.39 -0.51
N VAL A 53 -0.45 1.59 -1.09
CA VAL A 53 -1.50 2.56 -0.69
C VAL A 53 -2.90 2.06 -1.04
N GLN A 54 -3.06 1.39 -2.18
CA GLN A 54 -4.34 0.81 -2.60
C GLN A 54 -4.80 -0.36 -1.73
N THR A 55 -3.89 -1.27 -1.35
CA THR A 55 -4.22 -2.39 -0.47
C THR A 55 -4.58 -1.89 0.92
N ALA A 56 -3.81 -0.96 1.51
CA ALA A 56 -4.16 -0.34 2.79
C ALA A 56 -5.54 0.33 2.72
N GLY A 57 -5.76 1.18 1.72
CA GLY A 57 -7.03 1.88 1.55
C GLY A 57 -8.22 0.94 1.35
N SER A 58 -8.07 -0.13 0.56
CA SER A 58 -9.13 -1.12 0.31
C SER A 58 -9.54 -1.86 1.60
N TRP A 59 -8.58 -2.27 2.42
CA TRP A 59 -8.85 -2.92 3.70
C TRP A 59 -9.55 -1.96 4.67
N VAL A 60 -8.96 -0.79 4.91
CA VAL A 60 -9.53 0.20 5.84
C VAL A 60 -10.91 0.66 5.39
N SER A 61 -11.13 0.84 4.08
CA SER A 61 -12.45 1.23 3.57
C SER A 61 -13.49 0.13 3.78
N ARG A 62 -13.13 -1.14 3.52
CA ARG A 62 -14.05 -2.28 3.68
C ARG A 62 -14.50 -2.45 5.13
N ASP A 63 -13.57 -2.34 6.07
CA ASP A 63 -13.89 -2.48 7.49
C ASP A 63 -14.58 -1.21 7.99
N GLY A 64 -14.16 -0.04 7.51
CA GLY A 64 -14.73 1.25 7.87
C GLY A 64 -16.20 1.41 7.48
N VAL A 65 -16.63 0.93 6.30
CA VAL A 65 -18.05 0.96 5.93
C VAL A 65 -18.91 -0.02 6.74
N GLN A 66 -18.32 -1.05 7.33
CA GLN A 66 -19.03 -1.99 8.21
C GLN A 66 -19.08 -1.49 9.65
N ALA A 67 -18.09 -0.69 10.06
CA ALA A 67 -17.96 -0.18 11.40
C ALA A 67 -19.23 0.53 11.86
N GLN A 68 -19.73 0.09 13.02
CA GLN A 68 -20.83 0.71 13.77
C GLN A 68 -20.28 1.64 14.85
N SER A 69 -19.09 1.34 15.36
CA SER A 69 -18.35 2.14 16.33
C SER A 69 -16.89 2.26 15.90
N THR A 70 -16.27 3.36 16.27
CA THR A 70 -14.84 3.62 15.99
C THR A 70 -14.18 4.24 17.21
N SER A 71 -12.90 3.98 17.42
CA SER A 71 -12.10 4.60 18.48
C SER A 71 -10.69 4.91 18.00
N GLY A 72 -10.06 5.94 18.58
CA GLY A 72 -8.69 6.36 18.24
C GLY A 72 -8.55 7.25 16.98
N ILE A 73 -9.60 7.35 16.13
CA ILE A 73 -9.60 8.23 14.95
C ILE A 73 -9.46 9.70 15.40
N GLY A 74 -8.43 10.39 14.88
CA GLY A 74 -8.15 11.79 15.20
C GLY A 74 -7.71 12.08 16.64
N THR A 75 -7.60 11.08 17.51
CA THR A 75 -7.29 11.27 18.94
C THR A 75 -5.78 11.32 19.23
N VAL A 76 -4.95 10.66 18.40
CA VAL A 76 -3.51 10.48 18.67
C VAL A 76 -2.68 10.88 17.45
N GLY A 77 -2.00 12.03 17.49
CA GLY A 77 -1.03 12.43 16.46
C GLY A 77 -1.54 12.26 15.02
N THR A 78 -0.94 11.33 14.28
CA THR A 78 -1.33 10.95 12.91
C THR A 78 -2.74 10.34 12.82
N GLY A 79 -3.30 9.80 13.90
CA GLY A 79 -4.58 9.08 13.92
C GLY A 79 -4.41 7.56 13.91
N MET A 80 -3.27 7.07 14.40
CA MET A 80 -2.96 5.65 14.57
C MET A 80 -2.45 5.39 16.01
N PRO A 81 -2.75 4.22 16.62
CA PRO A 81 -3.67 3.20 16.13
C PRO A 81 -5.14 3.66 16.23
N PHE A 82 -6.00 3.04 15.43
CA PHE A 82 -7.45 3.18 15.54
C PHE A 82 -8.14 1.82 15.46
N THR A 83 -9.35 1.74 16.02
CA THR A 83 -10.15 0.53 16.06
C THR A 83 -11.51 0.77 15.43
N LEU A 84 -11.96 -0.21 14.65
CA LEU A 84 -13.27 -0.28 14.03
C LEU A 84 -14.01 -1.49 14.60
N THR A 85 -15.27 -1.30 15.00
CA THR A 85 -16.07 -2.35 15.62
C THR A 85 -17.42 -2.45 14.96
N TRP A 86 -17.86 -3.68 14.65
CA TRP A 86 -19.21 -3.96 14.17
C TRP A 86 -19.70 -5.30 14.72
N SER A 87 -21.03 -5.44 14.78
CA SER A 87 -21.69 -6.65 15.23
C SER A 87 -22.75 -7.08 14.22
N PHE A 88 -22.93 -8.40 14.11
CA PHE A 88 -24.04 -8.98 13.35
C PHE A 88 -25.16 -9.38 14.31
N TRP A 89 -26.37 -8.93 14.00
CA TRP A 89 -27.56 -9.24 14.79
C TRP A 89 -28.31 -10.42 14.18
N ASP A 90 -28.68 -11.35 15.05
CA ASP A 90 -29.62 -12.43 14.76
C ASP A 90 -30.83 -12.27 15.68
N THR A 91 -31.95 -11.84 15.11
CA THR A 91 -33.21 -11.62 15.84
C THR A 91 -33.81 -12.89 16.43
N GLY A 92 -33.34 -14.08 16.00
CA GLY A 92 -33.76 -15.38 16.53
C GLY A 92 -32.88 -15.94 17.64
N ALA A 93 -31.73 -15.32 17.95
CA ALA A 93 -30.77 -15.78 18.95
C ALA A 93 -30.92 -15.07 20.30
N SER A 94 -30.48 -15.72 21.39
CA SER A 94 -30.39 -15.12 22.72
C SER A 94 -28.96 -15.31 23.27
N PRO A 95 -28.14 -14.24 23.37
CA PRO A 95 -28.45 -12.84 23.05
C PRO A 95 -28.57 -12.57 21.53
N PRO A 96 -29.19 -11.43 21.13
CA PRO A 96 -29.47 -11.11 19.72
C PRO A 96 -28.23 -10.71 18.91
N VAL A 97 -27.06 -10.58 19.54
CA VAL A 97 -25.77 -10.40 18.85
C VAL A 97 -25.19 -11.79 18.62
N ASN A 98 -24.94 -12.13 17.36
CA ASN A 98 -24.35 -13.42 17.01
C ASN A 98 -22.83 -13.38 17.16
N GLU A 99 -22.20 -12.35 16.58
CA GLU A 99 -20.77 -12.13 16.68
C GLU A 99 -20.42 -10.64 16.61
N THR A 100 -19.29 -10.29 17.22
CA THR A 100 -18.70 -8.95 17.20
C THR A 100 -17.30 -9.03 16.63
N HIS A 101 -17.03 -8.16 15.67
CA HIS A 101 -15.72 -7.97 15.07
C HIS A 101 -15.10 -6.70 15.61
N GLN A 102 -13.86 -6.80 16.06
CA GLN A 102 -13.04 -5.67 16.45
C GLN A 102 -11.75 -5.69 15.64
N VAL A 103 -11.56 -4.69 14.79
CA VAL A 103 -10.38 -4.56 13.95
C VAL A 103 -9.56 -3.36 14.37
N THR A 104 -8.31 -3.60 14.75
CA THR A 104 -7.35 -2.56 15.11
C THR A 104 -6.30 -2.41 14.01
N TYR A 105 -6.13 -1.20 13.53
CA TYR A 105 -5.05 -0.82 12.62
C TYR A 105 -3.93 -0.15 13.39
N SER A 106 -2.70 -0.62 13.18
CA SER A 106 -1.51 -0.10 13.84
C SER A 106 -0.29 -0.08 12.91
N LEU A 107 0.73 0.68 13.31
CA LEU A 107 2.01 0.75 12.62
C LEU A 107 3.03 -0.15 13.32
N VAL A 108 3.72 -0.96 12.54
CA VAL A 108 4.82 -1.82 13.00
C VAL A 108 6.09 -1.46 12.26
N ASP A 109 7.23 -1.55 12.93
CA ASP A 109 8.52 -1.31 12.32
C ASP A 109 8.85 -2.36 11.26
N MET A 110 9.40 -1.91 10.13
CA MET A 110 10.05 -2.82 9.18
C MET A 110 11.33 -3.41 9.82
N PRO A 111 11.80 -4.58 9.37
CA PRO A 111 13.06 -5.16 9.84
C PRO A 111 14.28 -4.23 9.67
N SER A 112 14.20 -3.29 8.73
CA SER A 112 15.21 -2.26 8.50
C SER A 112 14.57 -0.97 7.98
N GLY A 113 15.25 0.16 8.26
CA GLY A 113 14.81 1.50 7.83
C GLY A 113 13.82 2.17 8.79
N SER A 114 13.39 3.37 8.43
CA SER A 114 12.41 4.18 9.19
C SER A 114 10.96 3.91 8.78
N LEU A 115 10.74 3.22 7.65
CA LEU A 115 9.43 2.91 7.12
C LEU A 115 8.71 1.86 7.98
N LYS A 116 7.38 1.89 7.92
CA LYS A 116 6.48 1.06 8.71
C LYS A 116 5.69 0.08 7.85
N GLN A 117 5.07 -0.87 8.52
CA GLN A 117 4.03 -1.75 8.01
C GLN A 117 2.71 -1.36 8.65
N VAL A 118 1.62 -1.45 7.88
CA VAL A 118 0.27 -1.33 8.42
C VAL A 118 -0.19 -2.73 8.78
N GLN A 119 -0.39 -2.96 10.07
CA GLN A 119 -0.93 -4.20 10.60
C GLN A 119 -2.43 -4.03 10.82
N ARG A 120 -3.20 -5.03 10.40
CA ARG A 120 -4.60 -5.21 10.75
C ARG A 120 -4.67 -6.39 11.71
N HIS A 121 -5.19 -6.15 12.91
CA HIS A 121 -5.44 -7.17 13.93
C HIS A 121 -6.94 -7.27 14.16
N GLU A 122 -7.53 -8.43 13.90
CA GLU A 122 -8.96 -8.70 14.05
C GLU A 122 -9.21 -9.72 15.14
N ILE A 123 -10.10 -9.37 16.05
CA ILE A 123 -10.66 -10.28 17.05
C ILE A 123 -12.14 -10.44 16.74
N VAL A 124 -12.59 -11.69 16.63
CA VAL A 124 -13.99 -12.05 16.50
C VAL A 124 -14.44 -12.72 17.79
N THR A 125 -15.54 -12.24 18.33
CA THR A 125 -16.12 -12.70 19.59
C THR A 125 -17.55 -13.16 19.36
N ASP A 126 -17.94 -14.29 19.92
CA ASP A 126 -19.31 -14.80 19.83
C ASP A 126 -20.30 -14.00 20.73
N ALA A 127 -21.56 -14.41 20.66
CA ALA A 127 -22.67 -13.92 21.45
C ALA A 127 -22.41 -13.89 22.98
N ASN A 128 -21.57 -14.79 23.49
CA ASN A 128 -21.28 -14.95 24.91
C ASN A 128 -20.01 -14.22 25.35
N GLY A 129 -19.32 -13.54 24.44
CA GLY A 129 -18.05 -12.88 24.75
C GLY A 129 -16.83 -13.78 24.60
N ALA A 130 -16.95 -14.99 24.05
CA ALA A 130 -15.81 -15.87 23.83
C ALA A 130 -15.13 -15.55 22.49
N VAL A 131 -13.80 -15.47 22.49
CA VAL A 131 -13.02 -15.24 21.27
C VAL A 131 -13.06 -16.49 20.38
N THR A 132 -13.63 -16.34 19.18
CA THR A 132 -13.72 -17.40 18.17
C THR A 132 -12.62 -17.29 17.13
N SER A 133 -12.05 -16.09 16.94
CA SER A 133 -10.92 -15.85 16.05
C SER A 133 -10.06 -14.69 16.55
N ASP A 134 -8.74 -14.85 16.40
CA ASP A 134 -7.75 -13.80 16.61
C ASP A 134 -6.74 -13.89 15.45
N THR A 135 -6.80 -12.92 14.54
CA THR A 135 -6.04 -12.93 13.30
C THR A 135 -5.28 -11.64 13.10
N THR A 136 -3.99 -11.76 12.82
CA THR A 136 -3.13 -10.63 12.45
C THR A 136 -2.65 -10.78 11.01
N ILE A 137 -2.80 -9.71 10.22
CA ILE A 137 -2.27 -9.62 8.86
C ILE A 137 -1.57 -8.28 8.62
N PHE A 138 -0.57 -8.28 7.72
CA PHE A 138 0.03 -7.05 7.21
C PHE A 138 -0.67 -6.64 5.92
N VAL A 139 -1.32 -5.47 5.94
CA VAL A 139 -2.12 -4.98 4.79
C VAL A 139 -1.33 -4.05 3.88
N ALA A 140 -0.25 -3.44 4.38
CA ALA A 140 0.69 -2.68 3.57
C ALA A 140 2.07 -2.65 4.21
N LYS A 141 3.10 -2.42 3.39
CA LYS A 141 4.50 -2.27 3.79
C LYS A 141 5.09 -1.01 3.16
N TYR A 142 6.26 -0.62 3.63
CA TYR A 142 6.99 0.55 3.13
C TYR A 142 6.22 1.86 3.27
N VAL A 143 5.43 1.98 4.34
CA VAL A 143 4.60 3.15 4.61
C VAL A 143 5.40 4.18 5.40
N ASP A 144 5.32 5.44 5.03
CA ASP A 144 5.84 6.53 5.83
C ASP A 144 4.90 6.77 7.02
N GLY A 145 5.33 6.33 8.20
CA GLY A 145 4.54 6.46 9.42
C GLY A 145 4.33 7.90 9.90
N SER A 146 5.10 8.86 9.37
CA SER A 146 4.90 10.29 9.66
C SER A 146 3.89 10.95 8.72
N ALA A 147 3.66 10.35 7.54
CA ALA A 147 2.76 10.85 6.49
C ALA A 147 1.52 9.95 6.29
N ILE A 148 1.21 9.10 7.25
CA ILE A 148 -0.07 8.40 7.37
C ILE A 148 -0.98 9.21 8.28
N SER A 149 -2.29 9.24 7.99
CA SER A 149 -3.24 9.80 8.94
C SER A 149 -4.64 9.19 8.89
N CYS A 150 -5.36 9.26 10.01
CA CYS A 150 -6.78 8.91 10.07
C CYS A 150 -7.53 9.94 10.94
N GLN A 151 -8.35 10.76 10.30
CA GLN A 151 -9.01 11.89 10.97
C GLN A 151 -10.46 12.02 10.53
N TRP A 152 -11.32 12.51 11.41
CA TRP A 152 -12.68 12.86 11.05
C TRP A 152 -12.68 14.06 10.11
N ALA A 153 -13.45 13.98 9.02
CA ALA A 153 -13.76 15.13 8.20
C ALA A 153 -14.72 16.01 8.99
N TRP A 154 -14.21 16.98 9.75
CA TRP A 154 -15.04 18.02 10.32
C TRP A 154 -15.63 18.78 9.12
N GLU A 155 -16.96 18.75 8.97
CA GLU A 155 -17.61 19.57 7.96
C GLU A 155 -17.37 21.04 8.32
N THR A 156 -16.81 21.78 7.38
CA THR A 156 -16.68 23.26 7.38
C THR A 156 -18.05 23.92 7.15
N ASP A 157 -19.15 23.31 7.58
CA ASP A 157 -20.48 23.89 7.42
C ASP A 157 -20.84 24.65 8.72
N PRO A 158 -21.05 25.98 8.69
CA PRO A 158 -21.40 26.72 9.89
C PRO A 158 -22.88 26.47 10.23
N ALA A 159 -23.16 25.39 10.96
CA ALA A 159 -24.48 25.11 11.51
C ALA A 159 -24.37 24.41 12.88
N PRO A 160 -25.39 24.56 13.74
CA PRO A 160 -25.24 24.59 15.19
C PRO A 160 -24.77 23.27 15.78
N ALA A 161 -24.10 23.36 16.94
CA ALA A 161 -23.60 22.26 17.76
C ALA A 161 -24.50 21.01 17.68
N HIS A 162 -23.89 19.84 17.48
CA HIS A 162 -24.48 18.48 17.47
C HIS A 162 -24.57 17.72 16.13
N TYR A 163 -23.64 17.91 15.20
CA TYR A 163 -23.38 16.91 14.14
C TYR A 163 -22.00 16.28 14.32
N SER A 164 -21.99 15.02 14.74
CA SER A 164 -20.82 14.14 14.69
C SER A 164 -20.44 13.94 13.22
N SER A 165 -19.18 14.22 12.87
CA SER A 165 -18.64 13.87 11.55
C SER A 165 -18.98 12.41 11.24
N THR A 166 -19.76 12.16 10.18
CA THR A 166 -20.12 10.80 9.78
C THR A 166 -19.07 10.15 8.91
N THR A 167 -17.95 10.84 8.66
CA THR A 167 -17.01 10.43 7.62
C THR A 167 -15.58 10.69 8.09
N PHE A 168 -14.75 9.65 8.10
CA PHE A 168 -13.32 9.80 8.37
C PHE A 168 -12.52 9.71 7.07
N ILE A 169 -11.38 10.38 7.06
CA ILE A 169 -10.41 10.39 5.96
C ILE A 169 -9.18 9.62 6.43
N PHE A 170 -8.90 8.53 5.72
CA PHE A 170 -7.68 7.75 5.89
C PHE A 170 -6.69 8.10 4.78
N THR A 171 -5.55 8.68 5.13
CA THR A 171 -4.45 9.01 4.22
C THR A 171 -3.29 8.08 4.49
N VAL A 172 -2.70 7.53 3.42
CA VAL A 172 -1.55 6.63 3.49
C VAL A 172 -0.54 7.00 2.43
N THR A 173 0.73 7.01 2.83
CA THR A 173 1.86 7.34 1.96
C THR A 173 2.86 6.18 1.97
N ALA A 174 3.22 5.64 0.81
CA ALA A 174 4.20 4.57 0.65
C ALA A 174 5.43 5.05 -0.12
N VAL A 175 6.61 4.58 0.29
CA VAL A 175 7.91 4.94 -0.29
C VAL A 175 8.66 3.67 -0.68
N VAL A 176 8.89 3.43 -1.96
CA VAL A 176 9.61 2.26 -2.48
C VAL A 176 10.74 2.74 -3.38
N GLY A 177 12.00 2.51 -2.98
CA GLY A 177 13.15 3.06 -3.70
C GLY A 177 13.13 4.59 -3.66
N SER A 178 13.15 5.23 -4.83
CA SER A 178 12.97 6.69 -5.01
C SER A 178 11.51 7.11 -5.17
N GLU A 179 10.58 6.16 -5.32
CA GLU A 179 9.19 6.43 -5.67
C GLU A 179 8.35 6.62 -4.41
N THR A 180 7.53 7.67 -4.41
CA THR A 180 6.63 8.01 -3.30
C THR A 180 5.21 8.16 -3.83
N GLU A 181 4.27 7.49 -3.18
CA GLU A 181 2.84 7.51 -3.55
C GLU A 181 1.99 7.81 -2.33
N SER A 182 1.01 8.69 -2.46
CA SER A 182 0.10 9.05 -1.38
C SER A 182 -1.35 9.02 -1.85
N ARG A 183 -2.25 8.48 -1.02
CA ARG A 183 -3.69 8.45 -1.31
C ARG A 183 -4.52 8.68 -0.05
N SER A 184 -5.65 9.34 -0.25
CA SER A 184 -6.66 9.58 0.78
C SER A 184 -7.97 8.88 0.42
N TYR A 185 -8.59 8.27 1.43
CA TYR A 185 -9.81 7.48 1.34
C TYR A 185 -10.85 8.08 2.29
N GLN A 186 -11.95 8.56 1.72
CA GLN A 186 -13.07 9.08 2.48
C GLN A 186 -14.05 7.93 2.77
N ILE A 187 -14.30 7.68 4.05
CA ILE A 187 -15.00 6.49 4.52
C ILE A 187 -16.10 6.91 5.48
N ARG A 188 -17.34 6.53 5.15
CA ARG A 188 -18.52 6.77 5.96
C ARG A 188 -18.91 5.48 6.68
N PRO A 189 -18.75 5.39 8.01
CA PRO A 189 -19.20 4.25 8.78
C PRO A 189 -20.70 4.05 8.70
N ARG A 190 -21.11 2.80 8.93
CA ARG A 190 -22.52 2.43 9.11
C ARG A 190 -22.96 2.89 10.49
N SER A 191 -23.27 4.18 10.62
CA SER A 191 -23.81 4.76 11.86
C SER A 191 -24.99 3.94 12.38
N LEU A 192 -25.01 3.68 13.69
CA LEU A 192 -26.25 3.43 14.42
C LEU A 192 -27.02 4.76 14.44
N VAL A 193 -28.25 4.76 13.95
CA VAL A 193 -29.25 5.78 14.32
C VAL A 193 -29.75 5.42 15.71
#